data_AF-A0A1Z5JJL8-F1
#
_entry.id   AF-A0A1Z5JJL8-F1
#
_cell.length_a   1.000
_cell.length_b   1.000
_cell.length_c   1.000
_cell.angle_alpha   90.00
_cell.angle_beta   90.00
_cell.angle_gamma   90.00
#
_symmetry.space_group_name_H-M   'P 1'
#
loop_
_entity.id
_entity.type
_entity.pdbx_description
1 polymer ?
#
loop_
_entity_poly.entity_id
_entity_poly.type
_entity_poly.pdbx_seq_one_letter_code
_entity_poly.pdbx_strand_id
1 'polypeptide(L)'
;MTRSGRLPRLSRLDTFKGLLLVSVLAVIGISVITTTKLLPDTNELVIDPPEIMAEIVSDIRDPKICKELKTWRDIQQCVPSHLVRRLSANCSNSEIETWDEVQRCLTGRFLPSYNETTNKRAFKVHVVGERHSGTKWITTEMQNCFYFAPESKPFIGRIERDFVRSKHFFQSLRYGRDYSRSIVVVIVRNPVDWVVAMSQVPYHSPNHVANMTSETITPLPWNEFVSKPWTMPRPDGEKGLLKRMETETWLKTKAICQTNFHFEEVIPCRPKTMINDIPLGMRRAMFPVYELKRDGSGNAYSNILELRADKIANHVLQLSLLFRLGGFVLVRYEDLLQKGTQHLMEQVAQIAGLPGRLPRKCKPAEPQPNRLQQRSVPPGLKEWVEANVDVRSEQLLGYR
;
A
#
# COMPACT_ATOMS: atom_id res chain seq x y z
N MET A 1 0.28 32.69 71.36
CA MET A 1 0.71 31.80 72.45
C MET A 1 2.04 31.15 72.07
N THR A 2 3.08 31.48 72.85
CA THR A 2 4.36 30.78 73.14
C THR A 2 4.79 29.58 72.27
N ARG A 3 5.92 29.65 71.54
CA ARG A 3 7.35 29.47 71.91
C ARG A 3 7.80 28.01 72.13
N SER A 4 8.89 27.66 71.42
CA SER A 4 10.00 26.74 71.83
C SER A 4 9.69 25.24 71.89
N GLY A 5 10.55 24.29 71.48
CA GLY A 5 11.94 24.31 71.02
C GLY A 5 12.53 22.89 70.91
N ARG A 6 13.60 22.77 70.09
CA ARG A 6 14.79 21.87 70.12
C ARG A 6 14.66 20.35 70.45
N LEU A 7 15.00 19.53 69.44
CA LEU A 7 16.06 18.47 69.32
C LEU A 7 16.73 17.91 70.61
N PRO A 8 17.10 16.60 70.69
CA PRO A 8 18.30 16.10 69.97
C PRO A 8 18.37 14.59 69.55
N ARG A 9 19.47 14.33 68.82
CA ARG A 9 20.09 13.06 68.34
C ARG A 9 20.35 11.99 69.41
N LEU A 10 20.45 10.73 68.97
CA LEU A 10 21.40 9.64 69.35
C LEU A 10 21.25 8.54 68.27
N SER A 11 22.16 8.31 67.32
CA SER A 11 23.49 7.65 67.32
C SER A 11 23.50 6.11 67.47
N ARG A 12 23.91 5.46 66.38
CA ARG A 12 24.71 4.22 66.22
C ARG A 12 24.29 2.92 66.93
N LEU A 13 24.09 1.88 66.13
CA LEU A 13 24.86 0.65 66.28
C LEU A 13 25.03 -0.08 64.93
N ASP A 14 26.30 -0.21 64.55
CA ASP A 14 26.82 -1.12 63.54
C ASP A 14 26.65 -2.57 64.01
N THR A 15 26.29 -3.48 63.10
CA THR A 15 26.92 -4.81 62.90
C THR A 15 26.03 -5.66 62.00
N PHE A 16 26.48 -5.93 60.77
CA PHE A 16 26.53 -7.27 60.14
C PHE A 16 26.93 -7.10 58.67
N LYS A 17 28.25 -6.94 58.45
CA LYS A 17 28.92 -7.35 57.22
C LYS A 17 29.29 -8.82 57.38
N GLY A 18 28.76 -9.68 56.53
CA GLY A 18 29.17 -11.07 56.43
C GLY A 18 28.04 -11.95 55.92
N LEU A 19 28.31 -12.68 54.83
CA LEU A 19 27.41 -13.58 54.09
C LEU A 19 26.30 -12.91 53.26
N LEU A 20 26.62 -12.52 52.03
CA LEU A 20 25.97 -13.05 50.82
C LEU A 20 26.71 -12.49 49.59
N LEU A 21 27.91 -13.02 49.34
CA LEU A 21 28.74 -12.59 48.20
C LEU A 21 29.37 -13.82 47.56
N VAL A 22 28.54 -14.82 47.19
CA VAL A 22 28.95 -16.00 46.40
C VAL A 22 27.89 -16.49 45.39
N SER A 23 26.66 -15.96 45.32
CA SER A 23 25.59 -16.61 44.51
C SER A 23 24.84 -15.72 43.51
N VAL A 24 25.46 -14.67 42.96
CA VAL A 24 24.86 -13.88 41.85
C VAL A 24 25.80 -13.72 40.63
N LEU A 25 27.03 -14.23 40.68
CA LEU A 25 27.99 -14.18 39.55
C LEU A 25 28.10 -15.50 38.76
N ALA A 26 27.01 -16.28 38.70
CA ALA A 26 26.93 -17.50 37.88
C ALA A 26 25.67 -17.57 36.99
N VAL A 27 24.98 -16.43 36.76
CA VAL A 27 23.84 -16.34 35.82
C VAL A 27 24.05 -15.25 34.74
N ILE A 28 25.13 -14.47 34.84
CA ILE A 28 25.57 -13.54 33.78
C ILE A 28 26.75 -14.21 33.05
N GLY A 29 26.44 -15.26 32.29
CA GLY A 29 27.47 -16.04 31.59
C GLY A 29 26.97 -17.03 30.54
N ILE A 30 25.65 -17.22 30.42
CA ILE A 30 25.04 -18.06 29.37
C ILE A 30 23.73 -17.41 28.93
N SER A 31 23.81 -16.28 28.21
CA SER A 31 22.68 -15.70 27.46
C SER A 31 23.14 -14.85 26.27
N VAL A 32 24.31 -15.18 25.71
CA VAL A 32 24.86 -14.57 24.48
C VAL A 32 24.98 -15.58 23.33
N ILE A 33 24.52 -16.83 23.52
CA ILE A 33 24.59 -17.88 22.50
C ILE A 33 23.24 -18.59 22.41
N THR A 34 22.26 -17.98 21.72
CA THR A 34 21.13 -18.64 21.00
C THR A 34 20.10 -17.63 20.47
N THR A 35 20.53 -16.63 19.69
CA THR A 35 19.62 -15.81 18.85
C THR A 35 20.17 -15.57 17.43
N THR A 36 21.04 -16.46 16.95
CA THR A 36 21.62 -16.43 15.59
C THR A 36 20.98 -17.43 14.61
N LYS A 37 19.76 -17.90 14.86
CA LYS A 37 19.00 -18.67 13.85
C LYS A 37 17.56 -18.19 13.78
N LEU A 38 17.28 -17.44 12.71
CA LEU A 38 16.07 -17.39 11.88
C LEU A 38 15.94 -16.01 11.20
N LEU A 39 17.03 -15.51 10.61
CA LEU A 39 16.89 -14.75 9.38
C LEU A 39 16.81 -15.82 8.29
N PRO A 40 15.68 -15.98 7.58
CA PRO A 40 15.69 -16.79 6.37
C PRO A 40 16.72 -16.14 5.46
N ASP A 41 17.69 -16.94 5.06
CA ASP A 41 18.66 -16.62 4.04
C ASP A 41 17.86 -16.38 2.75
N THR A 42 17.39 -15.14 2.54
CA THR A 42 16.78 -14.71 1.29
C THR A 42 17.90 -14.42 0.31
N ASN A 43 18.71 -15.43 0.03
CA ASN A 43 19.20 -15.65 -1.31
C ASN A 43 17.98 -16.07 -2.16
N GLU A 44 17.02 -15.16 -2.30
CA GLU A 44 16.24 -15.14 -3.53
C GLU A 44 17.29 -14.94 -4.60
N LEU A 45 17.61 -16.03 -5.30
CA LEU A 45 18.17 -15.99 -6.63
C LEU A 45 17.46 -14.82 -7.34
N VAL A 46 18.18 -13.71 -7.46
CA VAL A 46 17.85 -12.66 -8.41
C VAL A 46 18.13 -13.32 -9.74
N ILE A 47 17.17 -14.14 -10.19
CA ILE A 47 17.03 -14.45 -11.60
C ILE A 47 16.76 -13.09 -12.20
N ASP A 48 17.83 -12.49 -12.73
CA ASP A 48 17.77 -11.30 -13.55
C ASP A 48 16.71 -11.61 -14.63
N PRO A 49 15.61 -10.85 -14.73
CA PRO A 49 14.65 -11.00 -15.81
C PRO A 49 14.82 -9.88 -16.85
N PRO A 50 16.05 -9.53 -17.32
CA PRO A 50 16.17 -8.48 -18.31
C PRO A 50 15.51 -8.88 -19.63
N GLU A 51 15.44 -10.17 -19.98
CA GLU A 51 14.89 -10.60 -21.26
C GLU A 51 13.37 -10.41 -21.36
N ILE A 52 12.58 -10.86 -20.37
CA ILE A 52 11.10 -10.73 -20.44
C ILE A 52 10.65 -9.26 -20.31
N MET A 53 11.38 -8.44 -19.53
CA MET A 53 11.05 -7.01 -19.41
C MET A 53 11.44 -6.21 -20.65
N ALA A 54 12.55 -6.56 -21.31
CA ALA A 54 12.94 -5.96 -22.59
C ALA A 54 11.92 -6.28 -23.68
N GLU A 55 11.43 -7.53 -23.73
CA GLU A 55 10.44 -7.99 -24.71
C GLU A 55 9.10 -7.22 -24.59
N ILE A 56 8.67 -6.90 -23.37
CA ILE A 56 7.40 -6.18 -23.16
C ILE A 56 7.55 -4.69 -23.38
N VAL A 57 8.70 -4.10 -23.02
CA VAL A 57 8.98 -2.69 -23.36
C VAL A 57 9.13 -2.51 -24.87
N SER A 58 9.63 -3.53 -25.60
CA SER A 58 9.62 -3.51 -27.06
C SER A 58 8.24 -3.76 -27.68
N ASP A 59 7.36 -4.49 -27.00
CA ASP A 59 6.03 -4.88 -27.50
C ASP A 59 4.89 -3.89 -27.19
N ILE A 60 5.13 -2.87 -26.35
CA ILE A 60 4.16 -1.77 -26.18
C ILE A 60 4.07 -1.01 -27.50
N ARG A 61 2.89 -1.07 -28.13
CA ARG A 61 2.58 -0.43 -29.41
C ARG A 61 2.70 1.09 -29.27
N ASP A 62 3.77 1.66 -29.80
CA ASP A 62 4.10 3.08 -29.73
C ASP A 62 4.04 3.68 -28.30
N PRO A 63 5.19 3.86 -27.63
CA PRO A 63 5.28 4.49 -26.32
C PRO A 63 4.65 5.89 -26.23
N LYS A 64 4.34 6.55 -27.36
CA LYS A 64 3.63 7.84 -27.38
C LYS A 64 2.11 7.70 -27.22
N ILE A 65 1.51 6.64 -27.77
CA ILE A 65 0.06 6.39 -27.68
C ILE A 65 -0.28 5.83 -26.29
N CYS A 66 0.65 5.08 -25.70
CA CYS A 66 0.41 4.29 -24.49
C CYS A 66 0.86 4.91 -23.18
N LYS A 67 1.00 6.23 -23.18
CA LYS A 67 1.40 7.02 -22.02
C LYS A 67 0.31 7.09 -20.95
N GLU A 68 -0.96 6.99 -21.35
CA GLU A 68 -2.09 7.17 -20.45
C GLU A 68 -2.98 5.92 -20.45
N LEU A 69 -2.60 4.92 -19.66
CA LEU A 69 -3.42 3.72 -19.44
C LEU A 69 -4.52 4.01 -18.40
N LYS A 70 -5.41 4.95 -18.70
CA LYS A 70 -6.43 5.47 -17.77
C LYS A 70 -7.77 4.74 -17.88
N THR A 71 -8.08 4.21 -19.06
CA THR A 71 -9.37 3.61 -19.38
C THR A 71 -9.23 2.17 -19.83
N TRP A 72 -10.35 1.43 -19.84
CA TRP A 72 -10.40 0.08 -20.40
C TRP A 72 -9.93 0.06 -21.86
N ARG A 73 -10.39 1.03 -22.65
CA ARG A 73 -10.05 1.18 -24.06
C ARG A 73 -8.55 1.43 -24.25
N ASP A 74 -7.96 2.29 -23.42
CA ASP A 74 -6.50 2.55 -23.49
C ASP A 74 -5.72 1.25 -23.26
N ILE A 75 -6.10 0.48 -22.24
CA ILE A 75 -5.45 -0.81 -21.95
C ILE A 75 -5.57 -1.77 -23.13
N GLN A 76 -6.76 -1.90 -23.74
CA GLN A 76 -6.96 -2.79 -24.89
C GLN A 76 -6.16 -2.37 -26.13
N GLN A 77 -6.00 -1.07 -26.37
CA GLN A 77 -5.28 -0.56 -27.53
C GLN A 77 -3.76 -0.65 -27.35
N CYS A 78 -3.29 -0.45 -26.12
CA CYS A 78 -1.89 -0.27 -25.81
C CYS A 78 -1.17 -1.51 -25.33
N VAL A 79 -1.89 -2.42 -24.68
CA VAL A 79 -1.29 -3.61 -24.12
C VAL A 79 -1.58 -4.79 -25.04
N PRO A 80 -0.55 -5.56 -25.45
CA PRO A 80 -0.74 -6.77 -26.23
C PRO A 80 -1.82 -7.67 -25.64
N SER A 81 -2.72 -8.17 -26.48
CA SER A 81 -3.90 -8.94 -26.05
C SER A 81 -3.57 -10.23 -25.29
N HIS A 82 -2.35 -10.76 -25.44
CA HIS A 82 -1.88 -11.93 -24.69
C HIS A 82 -1.47 -11.59 -23.24
N LEU A 83 -1.20 -10.31 -22.95
CA LEU A 83 -0.92 -9.80 -21.60
C LEU A 83 -2.19 -9.32 -20.89
N VAL A 84 -3.24 -8.99 -21.66
CA VAL A 84 -4.55 -8.61 -21.12
C VAL A 84 -5.36 -9.86 -20.79
N ARG A 85 -5.87 -9.94 -19.57
CA ARG A 85 -6.79 -10.99 -19.13
C ARG A 85 -8.01 -11.03 -20.03
N ARG A 86 -8.32 -12.20 -20.58
CA ARG A 86 -9.59 -12.44 -21.27
C ARG A 86 -10.73 -12.37 -20.28
N LEU A 87 -11.66 -11.45 -20.51
CA LEU A 87 -12.89 -11.36 -19.74
C LEU A 87 -13.94 -12.34 -20.27
N SER A 88 -15.02 -12.53 -19.52
CA SER A 88 -16.18 -13.29 -19.99
C SER A 88 -16.81 -12.61 -21.21
N ALA A 89 -17.57 -13.35 -22.03
CA ALA A 89 -18.22 -12.80 -23.21
C ALA A 89 -19.10 -11.57 -22.90
N ASN A 90 -19.75 -11.56 -21.73
CA ASN A 90 -20.59 -10.45 -21.26
C ASN A 90 -19.81 -9.20 -20.82
N CYS A 91 -18.48 -9.28 -20.79
CA CYS A 91 -17.58 -8.22 -20.34
C CYS A 91 -16.58 -7.80 -21.41
N SER A 92 -16.28 -8.67 -22.38
CA SER A 92 -15.30 -8.40 -23.43
C SER A 92 -15.76 -7.32 -24.43
N ASN A 93 -17.07 -7.15 -24.62
CA ASN A 93 -17.64 -6.18 -25.55
C ASN A 93 -18.17 -4.90 -24.88
N SER A 94 -18.26 -4.88 -23.54
CA SER A 94 -18.70 -3.70 -22.79
C SER A 94 -17.49 -2.83 -22.45
N GLU A 95 -17.66 -1.52 -22.56
CA GLU A 95 -16.76 -0.61 -21.87
C GLU A 95 -16.95 -0.80 -20.36
N ILE A 96 -15.86 -0.84 -19.60
CA ILE A 96 -15.93 -0.91 -18.15
C ILE A 96 -15.79 0.50 -17.64
N GLU A 97 -16.91 1.15 -17.34
CA GLU A 97 -16.96 2.57 -16.97
C GLU A 97 -17.69 2.81 -15.65
N THR A 98 -18.53 1.87 -15.23
CA THR A 98 -19.34 1.98 -14.02
C THR A 98 -18.91 1.02 -12.92
N TRP A 99 -19.24 1.37 -11.67
CA TRP A 99 -19.07 0.48 -10.52
C TRP A 99 -19.65 -0.92 -10.74
N ASP A 100 -20.87 -1.01 -11.27
CA ASP A 100 -21.56 -2.29 -11.46
C ASP A 100 -20.83 -3.15 -12.50
N GLU A 101 -20.29 -2.55 -13.56
CA GLU A 101 -19.44 -3.24 -14.53
C GLU A 101 -18.12 -3.69 -13.91
N VAL A 102 -17.49 -2.86 -13.08
CA VAL A 102 -16.27 -3.24 -12.35
C VAL A 102 -16.54 -4.43 -11.42
N GLN A 103 -17.62 -4.39 -10.65
CA GLN A 103 -18.00 -5.51 -9.77
C GLN A 103 -18.31 -6.77 -10.58
N ARG A 104 -19.05 -6.65 -11.69
CA ARG A 104 -19.44 -7.79 -12.52
C ARG A 104 -18.30 -8.40 -13.33
N CYS A 105 -17.38 -7.58 -13.84
CA CYS A 105 -16.38 -8.00 -14.83
C CYS A 105 -14.97 -8.14 -14.26
N LEU A 106 -14.64 -7.38 -13.22
CA LEU A 106 -13.29 -7.34 -12.65
C LEU A 106 -13.19 -8.03 -11.29
N THR A 107 -14.30 -8.22 -10.57
CA THR A 107 -14.25 -8.89 -9.26
C THR A 107 -14.54 -10.39 -9.39
N GLY A 108 -13.81 -11.20 -8.61
CA GLY A 108 -14.00 -12.64 -8.53
C GLY A 108 -12.72 -13.44 -8.71
N ARG A 109 -12.88 -14.74 -8.93
CA ARG A 109 -11.79 -15.69 -9.20
C ARG A 109 -11.51 -15.72 -10.70
N PHE A 110 -10.24 -15.60 -11.09
CA PHE A 110 -9.86 -15.47 -12.50
C PHE A 110 -9.35 -16.75 -13.13
N LEU A 111 -8.71 -17.61 -12.32
CA LEU A 111 -8.19 -18.86 -12.81
C LEU A 111 -9.16 -19.98 -12.42
N PRO A 112 -9.57 -20.83 -13.39
CA PRO A 112 -10.29 -22.06 -13.10
C PRO A 112 -9.58 -22.84 -11.99
N SER A 113 -10.29 -23.70 -11.27
CA SER A 113 -9.66 -24.69 -10.39
C SER A 113 -8.84 -25.65 -11.27
N TYR A 114 -7.65 -25.20 -11.68
CA TYR A 114 -6.74 -25.96 -12.53
C TYR A 114 -6.30 -27.16 -11.72
N ASN A 115 -6.89 -28.33 -12.03
CA ASN A 115 -6.69 -29.62 -11.39
C ASN A 115 -6.29 -29.49 -9.91
N GLU A 116 -7.28 -29.33 -9.04
CA GLU A 116 -7.17 -29.28 -7.57
C GLU A 116 -6.24 -30.34 -6.97
N THR A 117 -5.93 -31.39 -7.73
CA THR A 117 -5.01 -32.47 -7.41
C THR A 117 -3.52 -32.10 -7.44
N THR A 118 -3.06 -31.12 -8.22
CA THR A 118 -1.60 -30.94 -8.46
C THR A 118 -0.95 -29.74 -7.79
N ASN A 119 -1.70 -28.77 -7.25
CA ASN A 119 -1.08 -27.63 -6.57
C ASN A 119 -1.90 -27.14 -5.36
N LYS A 120 -1.66 -27.76 -4.20
CA LYS A 120 -2.29 -27.48 -2.89
C LYS A 120 -1.82 -26.18 -2.22
N ARG A 121 -1.24 -25.24 -2.97
CA ARG A 121 -0.71 -24.00 -2.37
C ARG A 121 -1.85 -23.03 -2.07
N ALA A 122 -1.92 -22.62 -0.81
CA ALA A 122 -2.84 -21.60 -0.33
C ALA A 122 -2.59 -20.26 -1.01
N PHE A 123 -3.66 -19.47 -1.18
CA PHE A 123 -3.59 -18.11 -1.71
C PHE A 123 -2.89 -17.15 -0.73
N LYS A 124 -2.24 -16.14 -1.30
CA LYS A 124 -1.81 -14.93 -0.60
C LYS A 124 -2.83 -13.82 -0.88
N VAL A 125 -3.30 -13.15 0.16
CA VAL A 125 -4.22 -12.02 0.04
C VAL A 125 -3.43 -10.73 0.24
N HIS A 126 -3.47 -9.84 -0.74
CA HIS A 126 -2.80 -8.55 -0.72
C HIS A 126 -3.85 -7.44 -0.60
N VAL A 127 -3.79 -6.68 0.48
CA VAL A 127 -4.72 -5.56 0.71
C VAL A 127 -4.03 -4.26 0.31
N VAL A 128 -4.44 -3.72 -0.83
CA VAL A 128 -3.89 -2.50 -1.43
C VAL A 128 -4.96 -1.42 -1.54
N GLY A 129 -4.56 -0.20 -1.86
CA GLY A 129 -5.46 0.93 -1.97
C GLY A 129 -4.74 2.22 -1.60
N GLU A 130 -5.33 3.35 -1.95
CA GLU A 130 -4.74 4.65 -1.75
C GLU A 130 -4.39 4.92 -0.27
N ARG A 131 -3.58 5.95 -0.02
CA ARG A 131 -3.37 6.44 1.36
C ARG A 131 -4.75 6.76 1.99
N HIS A 132 -4.92 6.53 3.28
CA HIS A 132 -6.16 6.81 4.03
C HIS A 132 -7.46 6.11 3.57
N SER A 133 -7.36 5.06 2.75
CA SER A 133 -8.50 4.23 2.30
C SER A 133 -8.99 3.20 3.31
N GLY A 134 -8.35 3.05 4.47
CA GLY A 134 -8.72 2.04 5.47
C GLY A 134 -8.03 0.68 5.31
N THR A 135 -7.08 0.55 4.40
CA THR A 135 -6.26 -0.68 4.22
C THR A 135 -5.67 -1.25 5.50
N LYS A 136 -5.21 -0.42 6.45
CA LYS A 136 -4.65 -0.91 7.73
C LYS A 136 -5.71 -1.67 8.54
N TRP A 137 -6.91 -1.12 8.63
CA TRP A 137 -8.02 -1.73 9.38
C TRP A 137 -8.41 -3.06 8.74
N ILE A 138 -8.64 -3.08 7.43
CA ILE A 138 -9.07 -4.29 6.73
C ILE A 138 -8.00 -5.40 6.72
N THR A 139 -6.71 -5.07 6.63
CA THR A 139 -5.67 -6.10 6.82
C THR A 139 -5.79 -6.77 8.18
N THR A 140 -5.96 -6.00 9.26
CA THR A 140 -6.10 -6.55 10.62
C THR A 140 -7.36 -7.40 10.74
N GLU A 141 -8.49 -6.93 10.21
CA GLU A 141 -9.75 -7.69 10.17
C GLU A 141 -9.58 -9.04 9.44
N MET A 142 -8.98 -9.02 8.26
CA MET A 142 -8.74 -10.25 7.49
C MET A 142 -7.78 -11.19 8.22
N GLN A 143 -6.72 -10.67 8.85
CA GLN A 143 -5.77 -11.49 9.62
C GLN A 143 -6.48 -12.18 10.79
N ASN A 144 -7.32 -11.44 11.52
CA ASN A 144 -8.16 -11.99 12.57
C ASN A 144 -9.12 -13.07 12.05
N CYS A 145 -9.70 -12.86 10.86
CA CYS A 145 -10.65 -13.78 10.25
C CYS A 145 -10.00 -15.07 9.72
N PHE A 146 -8.90 -14.98 8.97
CA PHE A 146 -8.35 -16.10 8.19
C PHE A 146 -6.96 -16.55 8.64
N TYR A 147 -6.07 -15.65 9.06
CA TYR A 147 -4.68 -16.04 9.34
C TYR A 147 -4.57 -16.87 10.62
N PHE A 148 -5.35 -16.52 11.63
CA PHE A 148 -5.39 -17.24 12.92
C PHE A 148 -6.38 -18.40 12.95
N ALA A 149 -7.10 -18.66 11.85
CA ALA A 149 -8.06 -19.74 11.76
C ALA A 149 -7.44 -20.96 11.03
N PRO A 150 -7.30 -22.11 11.71
CA PRO A 150 -6.75 -23.32 11.09
C PRO A 150 -7.52 -23.78 9.85
N GLU A 151 -8.84 -23.57 9.82
CA GLU A 151 -9.74 -24.01 8.75
C GLU A 151 -9.43 -23.32 7.41
N SER A 152 -8.93 -22.08 7.44
CA SER A 152 -8.57 -21.33 6.23
C SER A 152 -7.14 -21.56 5.76
N LYS A 153 -6.23 -22.10 6.58
CA LYS A 153 -4.81 -22.27 6.20
C LYS A 153 -4.57 -23.00 4.87
N PRO A 154 -5.34 -24.05 4.50
CA PRO A 154 -5.16 -24.71 3.20
C PRO A 154 -5.51 -23.81 2.00
N PHE A 155 -6.33 -22.78 2.22
CA PHE A 155 -6.89 -21.92 1.18
C PHE A 155 -6.26 -20.53 1.18
N ILE A 156 -5.93 -19.97 2.35
CA ILE A 156 -5.35 -18.65 2.55
C ILE A 156 -4.17 -18.80 3.51
N GLY A 157 -2.96 -18.67 2.98
CA GLY A 157 -1.72 -18.86 3.75
C GLY A 157 -1.19 -17.58 4.36
N ARG A 158 -1.46 -16.42 3.74
CA ARG A 158 -0.94 -15.13 4.18
C ARG A 158 -1.90 -14.00 3.82
N ILE A 159 -1.96 -12.99 4.70
CA ILE A 159 -2.58 -11.70 4.44
C ILE A 159 -1.56 -10.61 4.70
N GLU A 160 -1.31 -9.79 3.68
CA GLU A 160 -0.27 -8.77 3.72
C GLU A 160 -0.72 -7.44 3.10
N ARG A 161 0.05 -6.40 3.41
CA ARG A 161 -0.19 -5.01 3.01
C ARG A 161 0.62 -4.61 1.78
N ASP A 162 1.39 -5.52 1.23
CA ASP A 162 2.29 -5.23 0.12
C ASP A 162 1.98 -6.22 -1.00
N PHE A 163 2.09 -5.77 -2.24
CA PHE A 163 1.97 -6.62 -3.41
C PHE A 163 3.28 -6.58 -4.19
N VAL A 164 3.39 -5.77 -5.25
CA VAL A 164 4.68 -5.48 -5.89
C VAL A 164 5.43 -4.38 -5.14
N ARG A 165 4.67 -3.39 -4.66
CA ARG A 165 5.12 -2.29 -3.80
C ARG A 165 4.25 -2.25 -2.55
N SER A 166 4.56 -1.36 -1.61
CA SER A 166 3.67 -1.17 -0.47
C SER A 166 2.28 -0.67 -0.92
N LYS A 167 1.23 -1.10 -0.20
CA LYS A 167 -0.20 -0.95 -0.54
C LYS A 167 -0.64 0.33 -1.24
N HIS A 168 -0.11 1.48 -0.82
CA HIS A 168 -0.60 2.78 -1.24
C HIS A 168 0.18 3.39 -2.40
N PHE A 169 1.26 2.74 -2.81
CA PHE A 169 2.03 3.12 -3.99
C PHE A 169 1.44 2.52 -5.26
N PHE A 170 1.84 3.08 -6.41
CA PHE A 170 1.56 2.51 -7.71
C PHE A 170 2.17 1.13 -7.78
N GLN A 171 1.40 0.14 -8.21
CA GLN A 171 1.90 -1.21 -8.42
C GLN A 171 2.56 -1.26 -9.79
N SER A 172 3.85 -1.60 -9.82
CA SER A 172 4.61 -1.76 -11.06
C SER A 172 4.15 -3.00 -11.80
N LEU A 173 3.85 -2.85 -13.09
CA LEU A 173 3.53 -3.95 -14.00
C LEU A 173 4.82 -4.75 -14.28
N ARG A 174 5.27 -5.53 -13.30
CA ARG A 174 6.37 -6.49 -13.49
C ARG A 174 5.80 -7.79 -14.01
N TYR A 175 5.78 -7.91 -15.32
CA TYR A 175 5.41 -9.13 -16.02
C TYR A 175 6.41 -10.26 -15.71
N GLY A 176 5.99 -11.50 -15.91
CA GLY A 176 6.81 -12.69 -15.67
C GLY A 176 6.78 -13.26 -14.25
N ARG A 177 6.18 -12.55 -13.27
CA ARG A 177 5.88 -13.13 -11.96
C ARG A 177 4.52 -13.83 -11.99
N ASP A 178 4.48 -15.05 -11.49
CA ASP A 178 3.23 -15.81 -11.35
C ASP A 178 2.47 -15.35 -10.10
N TYR A 179 1.38 -14.62 -10.32
CA TYR A 179 0.45 -14.18 -9.28
C TYR A 179 -0.84 -15.00 -9.28
N SER A 180 -0.84 -16.19 -9.90
CA SER A 180 -2.01 -17.08 -9.98
C SER A 180 -2.56 -17.50 -8.62
N ARG A 181 -1.73 -17.37 -7.57
CA ARG A 181 -2.08 -17.62 -6.16
C ARG A 181 -2.15 -16.34 -5.31
N SER A 182 -2.32 -15.20 -5.95
CA SER A 182 -2.57 -13.92 -5.27
C SER A 182 -4.01 -13.48 -5.47
N ILE A 183 -4.67 -13.16 -4.37
CA ILE A 183 -5.94 -12.42 -4.34
C ILE A 183 -5.59 -10.99 -3.99
N VAL A 184 -5.97 -10.03 -4.83
CA VAL A 184 -5.76 -8.61 -4.55
C VAL A 184 -7.08 -7.99 -4.13
N VAL A 185 -7.11 -7.40 -2.93
CA VAL A 185 -8.24 -6.63 -2.41
C VAL A 185 -7.86 -5.17 -2.47
N VAL A 186 -8.54 -4.41 -3.31
CA VAL A 186 -8.37 -2.97 -3.46
C VAL A 186 -9.44 -2.27 -2.64
N ILE A 187 -9.01 -1.35 -1.77
CA ILE A 187 -9.93 -0.51 -1.00
C ILE A 187 -9.82 0.92 -1.49
N VAL A 188 -10.95 1.49 -1.86
CA VAL A 188 -11.08 2.89 -2.28
C VAL A 188 -11.95 3.65 -1.29
N ARG A 189 -11.90 4.98 -1.36
CA ARG A 189 -12.63 5.87 -0.47
C ARG A 189 -13.27 6.99 -1.25
N ASN A 190 -14.36 7.56 -0.76
CA ASN A 190 -14.97 8.75 -1.33
C ASN A 190 -13.92 9.88 -1.49
N PRO A 191 -13.89 10.59 -2.64
CA PRO A 191 -12.83 11.54 -2.94
C PRO A 191 -12.78 12.72 -1.97
N VAL A 192 -13.92 13.25 -1.48
CA VAL A 192 -13.96 14.37 -0.53
C VAL A 192 -13.33 13.96 0.80
N ASP A 193 -13.81 12.87 1.37
CA ASP A 193 -13.30 12.32 2.62
C ASP A 193 -11.82 11.91 2.52
N TRP A 194 -11.42 11.42 1.34
CA TRP A 194 -10.04 11.06 1.04
C TRP A 194 -9.13 12.29 1.03
N VAL A 195 -9.52 13.38 0.35
CA VAL A 195 -8.76 14.64 0.34
C VAL A 195 -8.65 15.23 1.75
N VAL A 196 -9.73 15.23 2.54
CA VAL A 196 -9.67 15.68 3.95
C VAL A 196 -8.68 14.83 4.75
N ALA A 197 -8.69 13.51 4.59
CA ALA A 197 -7.76 12.65 5.31
C ALA A 197 -6.30 12.86 4.87
N MET A 198 -6.09 13.05 3.56
CA MET A 198 -4.78 13.33 2.97
C MET A 198 -4.21 14.66 3.44
N SER A 199 -5.02 15.73 3.50
CA SER A 199 -4.56 17.05 3.91
C SER A 199 -4.18 17.10 5.40
N GLN A 200 -4.88 16.35 6.25
CA GLN A 200 -4.57 16.27 7.68
C GLN A 200 -3.23 15.56 7.97
N VAL A 201 -2.95 14.45 7.27
CA VAL A 201 -1.73 13.65 7.49
C VAL A 201 -1.20 13.13 6.15
N PRO A 202 -0.44 13.93 5.39
CA PRO A 202 0.03 13.55 4.06
C PRO A 202 1.27 12.63 4.15
N TYR A 203 1.03 11.35 4.44
CA TYR A 203 2.08 10.35 4.58
C TYR A 203 2.99 10.29 3.36
N HIS A 204 4.30 10.30 3.62
CA HIS A 204 5.37 10.32 2.63
C HIS A 204 5.45 11.60 1.80
N SER A 205 4.80 12.68 2.25
CA SER A 205 4.72 13.93 1.49
C SER A 205 5.01 15.15 2.37
N PRO A 206 6.24 15.31 2.89
CA PRO A 206 6.60 16.41 3.79
C PRO A 206 6.47 17.81 3.16
N ASN A 207 6.74 17.98 1.86
CA ASN A 207 6.45 19.24 1.13
C ASN A 207 4.95 19.62 1.09
N HIS A 208 4.03 18.77 1.56
CA HIS A 208 2.58 19.08 1.68
C HIS A 208 2.13 19.32 3.12
N VAL A 209 3.06 19.67 4.02
CA VAL A 209 2.76 20.14 5.37
C VAL A 209 3.25 21.57 5.57
N ALA A 210 2.60 22.32 6.45
CA ALA A 210 3.03 23.68 6.80
C ALA A 210 4.27 23.65 7.70
N ASN A 211 4.28 22.74 8.68
CA ASN A 211 5.37 22.57 9.63
C ASN A 211 5.42 21.12 10.12
N MET A 212 6.61 20.64 10.47
CA MET A 212 6.82 19.32 11.06
C MET A 212 7.91 19.38 12.12
N THR A 213 7.55 18.98 13.34
CA THR A 213 8.49 18.70 14.43
C THR A 213 8.56 17.19 14.69
N SER A 214 9.44 16.77 15.60
CA SER A 214 9.47 15.37 16.07
C SER A 214 8.11 14.92 16.65
N GLU A 215 7.35 15.85 17.22
CA GLU A 215 6.12 15.61 17.99
C GLU A 215 4.83 15.93 17.21
N THR A 216 4.88 16.90 16.30
CA THR A 216 3.66 17.44 15.67
C THR A 216 3.82 17.60 14.17
N ILE A 217 2.72 17.41 13.45
CA ILE A 217 2.60 17.71 12.01
C ILE A 217 1.49 18.75 11.89
N THR A 218 1.81 19.90 11.31
CA THR A 218 0.84 20.96 11.03
C THR A 218 0.45 20.88 9.56
N PRO A 219 -0.82 20.59 9.23
CA PRO A 219 -1.27 20.50 7.84
C PRO A 219 -1.26 21.88 7.17
N LEU A 220 -1.12 21.90 5.84
CA LEU A 220 -1.38 23.12 5.06
C LEU A 220 -2.88 23.47 5.12
N PRO A 221 -3.25 24.75 4.91
CA PRO A 221 -4.62 25.11 4.56
C PRO A 221 -5.12 24.23 3.39
N TRP A 222 -6.39 23.81 3.43
CA TRP A 222 -6.88 22.81 2.48
C TRP A 222 -6.74 23.28 1.02
N ASN A 223 -6.98 24.57 0.76
CA ASN A 223 -6.93 25.17 -0.56
C ASN A 223 -5.50 25.16 -1.11
N GLU A 224 -4.51 25.50 -0.27
CA GLU A 224 -3.09 25.39 -0.63
C GLU A 224 -2.70 23.93 -0.87
N PHE A 225 -3.13 23.01 0.01
CA PHE A 225 -2.83 21.59 -0.11
C PHE A 225 -3.29 21.01 -1.45
N VAL A 226 -4.53 21.31 -1.87
CA VAL A 226 -5.10 20.75 -3.09
C VAL A 226 -4.58 21.41 -4.36
N SER A 227 -4.19 22.70 -4.31
CA SER A 227 -3.62 23.40 -5.47
C SER A 227 -2.12 23.14 -5.66
N LYS A 228 -1.44 22.57 -4.66
CA LYS A 228 0.00 22.35 -4.71
C LYS A 228 0.33 21.16 -5.63
N PRO A 229 1.28 21.31 -6.56
CA PRO A 229 1.76 20.18 -7.35
C PRO A 229 2.33 19.07 -6.45
N TRP A 230 2.01 17.82 -6.78
CA TRP A 230 2.40 16.66 -5.98
C TRP A 230 3.88 16.31 -6.15
N THR A 231 4.76 17.11 -5.57
CA THR A 231 6.20 16.96 -5.70
C THR A 231 6.96 17.62 -4.56
N MET A 232 8.28 17.51 -4.62
CA MET A 232 9.24 18.31 -3.88
C MET A 232 10.46 18.60 -4.76
N PRO A 233 11.29 19.60 -4.43
CA PRO A 233 12.56 19.79 -5.12
C PRO A 233 13.40 18.51 -5.08
N ARG A 234 14.02 18.15 -6.21
CA ARG A 234 14.97 17.03 -6.25
C ARG A 234 16.17 17.37 -5.36
N PRO A 235 16.54 16.52 -4.39
CA PRO A 235 17.71 16.75 -3.56
C PRO A 235 19.01 16.83 -4.39
N ASP A 236 19.93 17.70 -3.98
CA ASP A 236 21.23 17.85 -4.66
C ASP A 236 22.05 16.55 -4.72
N GLY A 237 21.84 15.64 -3.76
CA GLY A 237 22.46 14.31 -3.74
C GLY A 237 22.12 13.43 -4.94
N GLU A 238 21.04 13.73 -5.68
CA GLU A 238 20.67 13.01 -6.91
C GLU A 238 21.45 13.47 -8.15
N LYS A 239 22.16 14.62 -8.11
CA LYS A 239 22.94 15.13 -9.26
C LYS A 239 23.96 14.11 -9.77
N GLY A 240 24.62 13.40 -8.87
CA GLY A 240 25.56 12.34 -9.24
C GLY A 240 24.88 11.16 -9.94
N LEU A 241 23.68 10.80 -9.50
CA LEU A 241 22.89 9.74 -10.13
C LEU A 241 22.43 10.15 -11.54
N LEU A 242 21.94 11.38 -11.70
CA LEU A 242 21.58 11.96 -13.00
C LEU A 242 22.74 11.91 -13.99
N LYS A 243 23.93 12.38 -13.57
CA LYS A 243 25.14 12.34 -14.41
C LYS A 243 25.50 10.91 -14.83
N ARG A 244 25.38 9.94 -13.92
CA ARG A 244 25.61 8.53 -14.26
C ARG A 244 24.60 7.98 -15.23
N MET A 245 23.33 8.37 -15.12
CA MET A 245 22.27 7.95 -16.04
C MET A 245 22.48 8.50 -17.46
N GLU A 246 23.22 9.59 -17.66
CA GLU A 246 23.62 10.06 -18.98
C GLU A 246 24.55 9.06 -19.69
N THR A 247 25.44 8.42 -18.94
CA THR A 247 26.43 7.47 -19.48
C THR A 247 26.00 6.01 -19.38
N GLU A 248 25.18 5.65 -18.39
CA GLU A 248 24.76 4.28 -18.06
C GLU A 248 23.26 4.10 -18.35
N THR A 249 22.92 3.77 -19.59
CA THR A 249 21.51 3.63 -20.03
C THR A 249 20.71 2.61 -19.23
N TRP A 250 21.34 1.55 -18.73
CA TRP A 250 20.70 0.54 -17.89
C TRP A 250 20.15 1.10 -16.57
N LEU A 251 20.70 2.21 -16.06
CA LEU A 251 20.17 2.85 -14.85
C LEU A 251 18.79 3.46 -15.08
N LYS A 252 18.45 3.83 -16.31
CA LYS A 252 17.11 4.33 -16.68
C LYS A 252 16.08 3.22 -16.69
N THR A 253 16.48 2.00 -17.05
CA THR A 253 15.55 0.87 -17.18
C THR A 253 15.45 0.02 -15.91
N LYS A 254 16.31 0.26 -14.90
CA LYS A 254 16.25 -0.44 -13.63
C LYS A 254 15.52 0.38 -12.56
N ALA A 255 14.67 -0.32 -11.81
CA ALA A 255 14.00 0.21 -10.62
C ALA A 255 14.95 0.33 -9.42
N ILE A 256 15.84 1.32 -9.48
CA ILE A 256 16.94 1.55 -8.53
C ILE A 256 16.51 2.29 -7.26
N CYS A 257 15.37 3.00 -7.28
CA CYS A 257 14.93 3.85 -6.19
C CYS A 257 14.22 3.05 -5.08
N GLN A 258 13.88 3.74 -3.99
CA GLN A 258 13.13 3.18 -2.87
C GLN A 258 11.83 2.52 -3.36
N THR A 259 11.40 1.47 -2.65
CA THR A 259 10.17 0.75 -3.00
C THR A 259 10.12 0.25 -4.46
N ASN A 260 11.28 0.00 -5.09
CA ASN A 260 11.34 -0.49 -6.47
C ASN A 260 10.72 0.48 -7.50
N PHE A 261 10.91 1.79 -7.34
CA PHE A 261 10.59 2.79 -8.36
C PHE A 261 11.77 2.98 -9.34
N HIS A 262 11.45 3.31 -10.59
CA HIS A 262 12.41 3.92 -11.53
C HIS A 262 12.61 5.40 -11.19
N PHE A 263 13.66 5.99 -11.73
CA PHE A 263 14.09 7.33 -11.39
C PHE A 263 13.06 8.42 -11.76
N GLU A 264 12.39 8.22 -12.89
CA GLU A 264 11.32 9.08 -13.41
C GLU A 264 9.96 8.81 -12.75
N GLU A 265 9.81 7.75 -11.97
CA GLU A 265 8.53 7.44 -11.30
C GLU A 265 8.42 8.10 -9.91
N VAL A 266 9.53 8.58 -9.32
CA VAL A 266 9.55 9.05 -7.94
C VAL A 266 10.53 10.20 -7.67
N ILE A 267 10.16 11.08 -6.73
CA ILE A 267 11.04 12.07 -6.12
C ILE A 267 10.91 12.03 -4.59
N PRO A 268 12.03 12.04 -3.83
CA PRO A 268 13.38 11.80 -4.30
C PRO A 268 13.54 10.36 -4.80
N CYS A 269 14.51 10.09 -5.67
CA CYS A 269 15.02 8.75 -5.91
C CYS A 269 16.18 8.47 -4.94
N ARG A 270 15.91 7.67 -3.90
CA ARG A 270 16.95 7.18 -2.99
C ARG A 270 17.29 5.73 -3.34
N PRO A 271 18.54 5.44 -3.72
CA PRO A 271 18.98 4.05 -3.86
C PRO A 271 18.73 3.26 -2.58
N LYS A 272 18.35 1.99 -2.71
CA LYS A 272 18.04 1.13 -1.56
C LYS A 272 19.16 1.06 -0.52
N THR A 273 20.41 1.18 -0.96
CA THR A 273 21.60 1.17 -0.11
C THR A 273 21.64 2.32 0.90
N MET A 274 20.92 3.41 0.64
CA MET A 274 20.89 4.63 1.46
C MET A 274 19.63 4.73 2.33
N ILE A 275 18.82 3.68 2.43
CA ILE A 275 17.63 3.65 3.31
C ILE A 275 18.05 3.65 4.79
N ASN A 276 19.23 3.13 5.11
CA ASN A 276 19.73 3.13 6.49
C ASN A 276 20.16 4.52 6.98
N ASP A 277 20.35 5.48 6.08
CA ASP A 277 20.76 6.86 6.39
C ASP A 277 19.56 7.77 6.71
N ILE A 278 18.37 7.19 6.90
CA ILE A 278 17.19 7.96 7.33
C ILE A 278 17.43 8.44 8.76
N PRO A 279 17.45 9.76 9.02
CA PRO A 279 17.67 10.29 10.36
C PRO A 279 16.66 9.67 11.34
N LEU A 280 17.15 9.20 12.49
CA LEU A 280 16.33 8.59 13.55
C LEU A 280 15.17 9.49 14.01
N GLY A 281 15.29 10.81 13.86
CA GLY A 281 14.26 11.80 14.18
C GLY A 281 13.16 11.99 13.12
N MET A 282 13.35 11.47 11.90
CA MET A 282 12.29 11.53 10.88
C MET A 282 11.26 10.44 11.17
N ARG A 283 10.02 10.84 11.41
CA ARG A 283 8.90 9.89 11.50
C ARG A 283 8.92 9.02 10.23
N ARG A 284 8.99 7.69 10.37
CA ARG A 284 9.00 6.74 9.23
C ARG A 284 7.90 7.03 8.20
N ALA A 285 6.77 7.55 8.67
CA ALA A 285 5.61 7.92 7.86
C ALA A 285 5.78 9.22 7.04
N MET A 286 6.85 9.99 7.26
CA MET A 286 7.18 11.25 6.58
C MET A 286 8.44 11.15 5.72
N PHE A 287 9.01 9.95 5.59
CA PHE A 287 10.04 9.69 4.60
C PHE A 287 9.50 9.99 3.20
N PRO A 288 10.09 10.93 2.43
CA PRO A 288 9.49 11.44 1.22
C PRO A 288 9.43 10.41 0.09
N VAL A 289 8.25 10.23 -0.50
CA VAL A 289 8.00 9.41 -1.68
C VAL A 289 6.88 10.06 -2.50
N TYR A 290 7.27 10.99 -3.37
CA TYR A 290 6.38 11.63 -4.34
C TYR A 290 6.36 10.84 -5.63
N GLU A 291 5.22 10.22 -5.90
CA GLU A 291 5.00 9.47 -7.15
C GLU A 291 4.70 10.45 -8.27
N LEU A 292 5.34 10.25 -9.42
CA LEU A 292 5.22 11.11 -10.60
C LEU A 292 4.21 10.56 -11.61
N LYS A 293 3.92 11.35 -12.64
CA LYS A 293 3.04 10.97 -13.76
C LYS A 293 3.53 9.67 -14.39
N ARG A 294 2.58 8.80 -14.73
CA ARG A 294 2.87 7.46 -15.28
C ARG A 294 3.04 7.42 -16.80
N ASP A 295 3.18 8.60 -17.41
CA ASP A 295 3.43 8.83 -18.83
C ASP A 295 4.93 8.75 -19.22
N GLY A 296 5.79 8.42 -18.25
CA GLY A 296 7.25 8.36 -18.40
C GLY A 296 7.93 9.73 -18.49
N SER A 297 7.19 10.83 -18.32
CA SER A 297 7.75 12.19 -18.43
C SER A 297 8.62 12.59 -17.25
N GLY A 298 8.43 11.94 -16.09
CA GLY A 298 9.02 12.39 -14.84
C GLY A 298 8.41 13.66 -14.26
N ASN A 299 7.27 14.12 -14.80
CA ASN A 299 6.57 15.30 -14.32
C ASN A 299 5.72 15.01 -13.08
N ALA A 300 5.55 16.04 -12.25
CA ALA A 300 4.64 16.00 -11.13
C ALA A 300 3.17 16.07 -11.59
N TYR A 301 2.27 15.54 -10.78
CA TYR A 301 0.84 15.84 -10.91
C TYR A 301 0.58 17.30 -10.54
N SER A 302 -0.31 17.98 -11.27
CA SER A 302 -0.61 19.40 -11.00
C SER A 302 -1.32 19.58 -9.66
N ASN A 303 -2.07 18.56 -9.25
CA ASN A 303 -2.81 18.49 -7.99
C ASN A 303 -3.01 17.03 -7.56
N ILE A 304 -3.57 16.85 -6.36
CA ILE A 304 -3.74 15.53 -5.74
C ILE A 304 -4.85 14.67 -6.38
N LEU A 305 -5.82 15.28 -7.08
CA LEU A 305 -6.89 14.56 -7.78
C LEU A 305 -6.40 13.97 -9.10
N GLU A 306 -5.47 14.63 -9.80
CA GLU A 306 -4.79 14.01 -10.95
C GLU A 306 -4.03 12.75 -10.54
N LEU A 307 -3.29 12.79 -9.42
CA LEU A 307 -2.61 11.60 -8.88
C LEU A 307 -3.62 10.49 -8.60
N ARG A 308 -4.76 10.85 -8.00
CA ARG A 308 -5.82 9.91 -7.65
C ARG A 308 -6.44 9.25 -8.89
N ALA A 309 -6.71 9.98 -9.96
CA ALA A 309 -7.22 9.39 -11.21
C ALA A 309 -6.28 8.29 -11.72
N ASP A 310 -4.97 8.56 -11.77
CA ASP A 310 -3.97 7.57 -12.16
C ASP A 310 -3.88 6.39 -11.17
N LYS A 311 -4.11 6.63 -9.87
CA LYS A 311 -4.18 5.57 -8.84
C LYS A 311 -5.33 4.63 -9.08
N ILE A 312 -6.50 5.17 -9.42
CA ILE A 312 -7.69 4.39 -9.74
C ILE A 312 -7.41 3.52 -10.97
N ALA A 313 -6.90 4.10 -12.05
CA ALA A 313 -6.54 3.35 -13.24
C ALA A 313 -5.52 2.22 -12.94
N ASN A 314 -4.50 2.50 -12.13
CA ASN A 314 -3.52 1.50 -11.73
C ASN A 314 -4.12 0.38 -10.87
N HIS A 315 -4.82 0.73 -9.77
CA HIS A 315 -5.30 -0.23 -8.79
C HIS A 315 -6.53 -1.00 -9.26
N VAL A 316 -7.43 -0.37 -10.03
CA VAL A 316 -8.68 -0.99 -10.48
C VAL A 316 -8.49 -1.72 -11.80
N LEU A 317 -8.04 -1.00 -12.83
CA LEU A 317 -7.97 -1.56 -14.18
C LEU A 317 -6.70 -2.38 -14.37
N GLN A 318 -5.53 -1.78 -14.18
CA GLN A 318 -4.28 -2.45 -14.53
C GLN A 318 -4.00 -3.68 -13.66
N LEU A 319 -4.25 -3.62 -12.35
CA LEU A 319 -4.09 -4.80 -11.47
C LEU A 319 -4.98 -5.96 -11.89
N SER A 320 -6.26 -5.71 -12.19
CA SER A 320 -7.23 -6.76 -12.49
C SER A 320 -7.10 -7.32 -13.91
N LEU A 321 -6.48 -6.57 -14.83
CA LEU A 321 -6.41 -6.92 -16.25
C LEU A 321 -5.03 -7.39 -16.70
N LEU A 322 -3.96 -6.85 -16.14
CA LEU A 322 -2.61 -7.07 -16.67
C LEU A 322 -1.80 -8.07 -15.84
N PHE A 323 -2.20 -8.29 -14.59
CA PHE A 323 -1.61 -9.34 -13.77
C PHE A 323 -2.37 -10.63 -13.95
N ARG A 324 -1.63 -11.74 -14.03
CA ARG A 324 -2.18 -13.08 -13.92
C ARG A 324 -2.55 -13.38 -12.47
N LEU A 325 -3.57 -12.70 -11.93
CA LEU A 325 -4.03 -12.88 -10.56
C LEU A 325 -4.86 -14.16 -10.39
N GLY A 326 -4.87 -14.69 -9.17
CA GLY A 326 -5.80 -15.74 -8.77
C GLY A 326 -7.23 -15.21 -8.57
N GLY A 327 -7.34 -14.00 -8.03
CA GLY A 327 -8.60 -13.27 -7.93
C GLY A 327 -8.41 -11.81 -7.56
N PHE A 328 -9.50 -11.06 -7.65
CA PHE A 328 -9.52 -9.63 -7.42
C PHE A 328 -10.83 -9.23 -6.73
N VAL A 329 -10.74 -8.26 -5.82
CA VAL A 329 -11.89 -7.67 -5.14
C VAL A 329 -11.68 -6.16 -5.06
N LEU A 330 -12.66 -5.39 -5.51
CA LEU A 330 -12.71 -3.95 -5.27
C LEU A 330 -13.83 -3.64 -4.26
N VAL A 331 -13.52 -2.87 -3.22
CA VAL A 331 -14.50 -2.49 -2.20
C VAL A 331 -14.35 -1.03 -1.82
N ARG A 332 -15.49 -0.36 -1.58
CA ARG A 332 -15.50 0.99 -1.01
C ARG A 332 -15.42 0.93 0.50
N TYR A 333 -14.63 1.82 1.07
CA TYR A 333 -14.52 1.99 2.52
C TYR A 333 -15.88 2.27 3.18
N GLU A 334 -16.73 3.02 2.49
CA GLU A 334 -18.06 3.43 2.92
C GLU A 334 -19.02 2.23 2.97
N ASP A 335 -18.94 1.31 2.00
CA ASP A 335 -19.72 0.06 2.02
C ASP A 335 -19.34 -0.81 3.24
N LEU A 336 -18.04 -0.84 3.60
CA LEU A 336 -17.55 -1.57 4.78
C LEU A 336 -18.05 -0.96 6.09
N LEU A 337 -18.18 0.37 6.16
CA LEU A 337 -18.78 1.04 7.30
C LEU A 337 -20.29 0.84 7.34
N GLN A 338 -20.98 0.90 6.20
CA GLN A 338 -22.43 0.82 6.18
C GLN A 338 -22.97 -0.60 6.39
N LYS A 339 -22.29 -1.61 5.83
CA LYS A 339 -22.76 -3.00 5.79
C LYS A 339 -21.96 -3.93 6.70
N GLY A 340 -20.91 -3.43 7.36
CA GLY A 340 -19.93 -4.25 8.07
C GLY A 340 -18.97 -4.97 7.11
N THR A 341 -18.04 -5.75 7.64
CA THR A 341 -16.98 -6.40 6.84
C THR A 341 -17.32 -7.82 6.41
N GLN A 342 -18.48 -8.37 6.81
CA GLN A 342 -18.84 -9.77 6.54
C GLN A 342 -18.84 -10.11 5.04
N HIS A 343 -19.50 -9.29 4.22
CA HIS A 343 -19.60 -9.53 2.77
C HIS A 343 -18.22 -9.61 2.10
N LEU A 344 -17.26 -8.77 2.51
CA LEU A 344 -15.89 -8.80 2.00
C LEU A 344 -15.17 -10.08 2.39
N MET A 345 -15.32 -10.52 3.64
CA MET A 345 -14.72 -11.78 4.11
C MET A 345 -15.29 -12.97 3.33
N GLU A 346 -16.61 -13.02 3.16
CA GLU A 346 -17.28 -14.10 2.43
C GLU A 346 -16.82 -14.16 0.97
N GLN A 347 -16.69 -13.00 0.32
CA GLN A 347 -16.20 -12.92 -1.06
C GLN A 347 -14.74 -13.39 -1.18
N VAL A 348 -13.85 -12.97 -0.28
CA VAL A 348 -12.45 -13.44 -0.28
C VAL A 348 -12.37 -14.94 0.00
N ALA A 349 -13.16 -15.45 0.95
CA ALA A 349 -13.25 -16.87 1.25
C ALA A 349 -13.73 -17.68 0.03
N GLN A 350 -14.76 -17.20 -0.66
CA GLN A 350 -15.28 -17.82 -1.87
C GLN A 350 -14.24 -17.86 -2.99
N ILE A 351 -13.53 -16.74 -3.24
CA ILE A 351 -12.46 -16.67 -4.25
C ILE A 351 -11.33 -17.65 -3.91
N ALA A 352 -10.97 -17.76 -2.63
CA ALA A 352 -9.95 -18.70 -2.17
C ALA A 352 -10.39 -20.17 -2.20
N GLY A 353 -11.69 -20.45 -2.41
CA GLY A 353 -12.24 -21.81 -2.45
C GLY A 353 -12.61 -22.39 -1.08
N LEU A 354 -12.80 -21.55 -0.06
CA LEU A 354 -13.27 -21.99 1.25
C LEU A 354 -14.74 -22.47 1.14
N PRO A 355 -15.16 -23.56 1.82
CA PRO A 355 -16.46 -24.22 1.60
C PRO A 355 -17.68 -23.47 2.16
N GLY A 356 -17.97 -22.30 1.61
CA GLY A 356 -19.23 -21.57 1.78
C GLY A 356 -19.52 -20.99 3.17
N ARG A 357 -18.58 -21.08 4.12
CA ARG A 357 -18.69 -20.48 5.45
C ARG A 357 -17.37 -19.88 5.88
N LEU A 358 -17.44 -18.75 6.58
CA LEU A 358 -16.28 -18.15 7.24
C LEU A 358 -15.74 -19.08 8.34
N PRO A 359 -14.45 -19.00 8.67
CA PRO A 359 -13.91 -19.78 9.78
C PRO A 359 -14.63 -19.46 11.09
N ARG A 360 -14.76 -20.43 11.99
CA ARG A 360 -15.56 -20.30 13.23
C ARG A 360 -15.12 -19.14 14.13
N LYS A 361 -13.82 -18.82 14.11
CA LYS A 361 -13.23 -17.72 14.90
C LYS A 361 -13.30 -16.36 14.21
N CYS A 362 -13.69 -16.33 12.94
CA CYS A 362 -13.86 -15.08 12.22
C CYS A 362 -15.06 -14.33 12.79
N LYS A 363 -14.82 -13.08 13.18
CA LYS A 363 -15.85 -12.15 13.65
C LYS A 363 -15.72 -10.88 12.82
N PRO A 364 -16.39 -10.80 11.67
CA PRO A 364 -16.39 -9.58 10.87
C PRO A 364 -16.90 -8.41 11.71
N ALA A 365 -16.32 -7.22 11.56
CA ALA A 365 -16.84 -6.01 12.15
C ALA A 365 -18.27 -5.72 11.66
N GLU A 366 -19.14 -5.40 12.61
CA GLU A 366 -20.51 -4.95 12.38
C GLU A 366 -20.55 -3.59 11.64
N PRO A 367 -21.72 -3.23 11.05
CA PRO A 367 -21.99 -1.89 10.56
C PRO A 367 -21.63 -0.78 11.57
N GLN A 368 -20.89 0.22 11.10
CA GLN A 368 -20.46 1.41 11.83
C GLN A 368 -20.85 2.69 11.07
N PRO A 369 -22.16 2.93 10.82
CA PRO A 369 -22.61 4.08 10.05
C PRO A 369 -22.26 5.42 10.72
N ASN A 370 -22.11 5.43 12.04
CA ASN A 370 -21.66 6.60 12.81
C ASN A 370 -20.24 7.06 12.47
N ARG A 371 -19.45 6.25 11.74
CA ARG A 371 -18.13 6.61 11.23
C ARG A 371 -18.18 7.30 9.87
N LEU A 372 -19.31 7.19 9.17
CA LEU A 372 -19.55 7.98 7.97
C LEU A 372 -19.68 9.45 8.40
N GLN A 373 -19.05 10.36 7.65
CA GLN A 373 -19.12 11.81 7.90
C GLN A 373 -18.53 12.30 9.24
N GLN A 374 -17.75 11.48 9.96
CA GLN A 374 -17.05 11.95 11.16
C GLN A 374 -16.00 13.04 10.87
N ARG A 375 -15.56 13.15 9.62
CA ARG A 375 -14.58 14.14 9.22
C ARG A 375 -15.29 15.47 8.95
N SER A 376 -14.87 16.50 9.68
CA SER A 376 -15.26 17.87 9.34
C SER A 376 -14.69 18.23 7.97
N VAL A 377 -15.57 18.52 7.02
CA VAL A 377 -15.20 18.97 5.66
C VAL A 377 -15.12 20.50 5.70
N PRO A 378 -13.95 21.09 5.44
CA PRO A 378 -13.82 22.55 5.37
C PRO A 378 -14.76 23.17 4.31
N PRO A 379 -15.33 24.35 4.55
CA PRO A 379 -16.14 25.05 3.55
C PRO A 379 -15.40 25.24 2.23
N GLY A 380 -16.07 24.98 1.10
CA GLY A 380 -15.53 25.12 -0.25
C GLY A 380 -14.73 23.91 -0.76
N LEU A 381 -14.29 23.01 0.11
CA LEU A 381 -13.48 21.85 -0.30
C LEU A 381 -14.29 20.88 -1.16
N LYS A 382 -15.54 20.61 -0.78
CA LYS A 382 -16.39 19.67 -1.50
C LYS A 382 -16.63 20.15 -2.94
N GLU A 383 -17.00 21.41 -3.08
CA GLU A 383 -17.25 22.05 -4.37
C GLU A 383 -15.99 22.05 -5.24
N TRP A 384 -14.82 22.31 -4.63
CA TRP A 384 -13.55 22.22 -5.35
C TRP A 384 -13.27 20.79 -5.83
N VAL A 385 -13.49 19.77 -4.99
CA VAL A 385 -13.27 18.37 -5.38
C VAL A 385 -14.20 17.97 -6.52
N GLU A 386 -15.50 18.28 -6.41
CA GLU A 386 -16.50 17.98 -7.45
C GLU A 386 -16.16 18.67 -8.78
N ALA A 387 -15.57 19.87 -8.75
CA ALA A 387 -15.18 20.59 -9.95
C ALA A 387 -13.86 20.12 -10.60
N ASN A 388 -12.98 19.43 -9.87
CA ASN A 388 -11.62 19.10 -10.32
C ASN A 388 -11.35 17.59 -10.41
N VAL A 389 -12.29 16.74 -10.01
CA VAL A 389 -12.10 15.29 -10.06
C VAL A 389 -12.24 14.75 -11.49
N ASP A 390 -11.49 13.71 -11.81
CA ASP A 390 -11.70 12.95 -13.04
C ASP A 390 -12.96 12.09 -12.89
N VAL A 391 -14.09 12.64 -13.35
CA VAL A 391 -15.42 12.03 -13.22
C VAL A 391 -15.44 10.59 -13.75
N ARG A 392 -14.77 10.34 -14.87
CA ARG A 392 -14.72 9.00 -15.49
C ARG A 392 -14.02 7.99 -14.59
N SER A 393 -12.90 8.36 -13.98
CA SER A 393 -12.19 7.50 -13.03
C SER A 393 -13.02 7.23 -11.78
N GLU A 394 -13.71 8.24 -11.24
CA GLU A 394 -14.54 8.06 -10.05
C GLU A 394 -15.83 7.26 -10.31
N GLN A 395 -16.36 7.29 -11.54
CA GLN A 395 -17.50 6.45 -11.96
C GLN A 395 -17.19 4.95 -11.87
N LEU A 396 -15.94 4.54 -12.12
CA LEU A 396 -15.47 3.16 -11.90
C LEU A 396 -15.64 2.73 -10.44
N LEU A 397 -15.62 3.69 -9.52
CA LEU A 397 -15.79 3.49 -8.09
C LEU A 397 -17.24 3.74 -7.63
N GLY A 398 -18.13 4.18 -8.53
CA GLY A 398 -19.52 4.49 -8.20
C GLY A 398 -19.67 5.77 -7.39
N TYR A 399 -18.70 6.68 -7.51
CA TYR A 399 -18.83 8.06 -7.08
C TYR A 399 -19.25 8.93 -8.27
N ARG A 400 -19.82 10.10 -7.97
CA ARG A 400 -20.28 11.06 -8.98
C ARG A 400 -19.26 12.14 -9.20
#